data_AF-A0A2G9SN81-F1
#
_entry.id   AF-A0A2G9SN81-F1
#
_cell.length_a   1.000
_cell.length_b   1.000
_cell.length_c   1.000
_cell.angle_alpha   90.00
_cell.angle_beta   90.00
_cell.angle_gamma   90.00
#
_symmetry.space_group_name_H-M   'P 1'
#
loop_
_entity.id
_entity.type
_entity.pdbx_description
1 polymer ?
#
loop_
_entity_poly.entity_id
_entity_poly.type
_entity_poly.pdbx_seq_one_letter_code
_entity_poly.pdbx_strand_id
1 'polypeptide(L)' 'MEKIVSLQSKHQQCLVPKIFADDRSLLAVQSLRHGGVSMPPFDSLNLGLSSGDQQECVLRNREIFLCCA' A
#
# COMPACT_ATOMS: atom_id res chain seq x y z
N MET A 1 -16.14 -14.30 15.33
CA MET A 1 -16.06 -12.89 14.88
C MET A 1 -15.91 -12.91 13.37
N GLU A 2 -17.02 -12.66 12.69
CA GLU A 2 -17.21 -12.97 11.27
C GLU A 2 -16.39 -12.01 10.40
N LYS A 3 -15.42 -12.57 9.66
CA LYS A 3 -14.71 -11.88 8.58
C LYS A 3 -15.64 -11.79 7.38
N ILE A 4 -16.50 -10.78 7.34
CA ILE A 4 -17.16 -10.37 6.10
C ILE A 4 -16.24 -9.32 5.44
N VAL A 5 -15.19 -9.83 4.77
CA VAL A 5 -14.41 -9.05 3.80
C VAL A 5 -15.08 -9.30 2.45
N SER A 6 -15.98 -8.39 2.10
CA SER A 6 -16.69 -8.38 0.82
C SER A 6 -15.70 -8.16 -0.32
N LEU A 7 -15.69 -9.11 -1.27
CA LEU A 7 -15.21 -9.04 -2.67
C LEU A 7 -13.91 -8.25 -2.88
N GLN A 8 -12.78 -8.86 -2.55
CA GLN A 8 -11.47 -8.36 -2.96
C GLN A 8 -11.28 -8.59 -4.45
N SER A 9 -11.24 -7.51 -5.24
CA SER A 9 -10.63 -7.55 -6.57
C SER A 9 -9.20 -8.07 -6.41
N LYS A 10 -8.71 -8.84 -7.39
CA LYS A 10 -7.45 -9.62 -7.35
C LYS A 10 -6.16 -8.84 -7.00
N HIS A 11 -6.22 -7.52 -6.77
CA HIS A 11 -5.05 -6.66 -6.55
C HIS A 11 -5.28 -5.55 -5.50
N GLN A 12 -5.86 -5.86 -4.33
CA GLN A 12 -5.84 -4.90 -3.23
C GLN A 12 -4.41 -4.78 -2.65
N GLN A 13 -3.67 -3.77 -3.09
CA GLN A 13 -2.33 -3.43 -2.57
C GLN A 13 -2.38 -2.49 -1.35
N CYS A 14 -3.58 -2.13 -0.89
CA CYS A 14 -3.82 -1.20 0.21
C CYS A 14 -5.09 -1.57 1.00
N LEU A 15 -5.21 -1.02 2.21
CA LEU A 15 -6.42 -1.06 3.03
C LEU A 15 -7.12 0.30 2.97
N VAL A 16 -8.45 0.31 2.94
CA VAL A 16 -9.27 1.53 3.02
C VAL A 16 -9.90 1.62 4.43
N PRO A 17 -9.59 2.65 5.22
CA PRO A 17 -10.18 2.81 6.55
C PRO A 17 -11.67 3.11 6.46
N LYS A 18 -12.50 2.27 7.10
CA LYS A 18 -13.97 2.40 7.06
C LYS A 18 -14.52 3.66 7.72
N ILE A 19 -13.75 4.28 8.61
CA ILE A 19 -14.17 5.51 9.32
C ILE A 19 -14.43 6.69 8.36
N PHE A 20 -13.88 6.64 7.15
CA PHE A 20 -14.06 7.67 6.13
C PHE A 20 -15.05 7.27 5.02
N ALA A 21 -15.76 6.15 5.16
CA ALA A 21 -16.58 5.59 4.09
C ALA A 21 -17.72 6.52 3.61
N ASP A 22 -18.17 7.44 4.46
CA ASP A 22 -19.29 8.33 4.16
C ASP A 22 -18.86 9.61 3.41
N ASP A 23 -17.57 9.95 3.41
CA ASP A 23 -17.04 11.13 2.72
C ASP A 23 -16.50 10.75 1.34
N ARG A 24 -17.28 11.04 0.29
CA ARG A 24 -16.88 10.77 -1.11
C ARG A 24 -15.83 11.73 -1.66
N SER A 25 -15.53 12.82 -0.95
CA SER A 25 -14.49 13.78 -1.34
C SER A 25 -13.12 13.41 -0.77
N LEU A 26 -13.06 12.42 0.12
CA LEU A 26 -11.85 12.02 0.81
C LEU A 26 -11.40 10.63 0.34
N LEU A 27 -10.13 10.55 -0.09
CA LEU A 27 -9.45 9.28 -0.33
C LEU A 27 -8.53 8.98 0.86
N ALA A 28 -8.79 7.89 1.57
CA ALA A 28 -7.94 7.38 2.63
C ALA A 28 -7.49 5.96 2.32
N VAL A 29 -6.18 5.74 2.29
CA VAL A 29 -5.57 4.44 2.02
C VAL A 29 -4.39 4.19 2.96
N GLN A 30 -4.17 2.92 3.30
CA GLN A 30 -3.01 2.45 4.06
C GLN A 30 -2.26 1.41 3.23
N SER A 31 -0.97 1.65 2.98
CA SER A 31 -0.10 0.70 2.27
C SER A 31 0.06 -0.61 3.05
N LEU A 32 0.24 -1.72 2.33
CA LEU A 32 0.74 -2.99 2.88
C LEU A 32 2.23 -3.16 2.52
N ARG A 33 2.91 -4.19 3.06
CA ARG A 33 4.30 -4.53 2.68
C ARG A 33 4.42 -5.25 1.33
N HIS A 34 3.30 -5.62 0.71
CA HIS A 34 3.23 -6.43 -0.51
C HIS A 34 3.11 -5.54 -1.76
N GLY A 35 3.57 -6.01 -2.92
CA GLY A 35 3.34 -5.38 -4.22
C GLY A 35 4.44 -4.41 -4.68
N GLY A 36 5.54 -4.30 -3.95
CA GLY A 36 6.68 -3.47 -4.36
C GLY A 36 7.82 -4.27 -4.99
N VAL A 37 8.96 -3.59 -5.17
CA VAL A 37 10.16 -4.09 -5.86
C VAL A 37 11.39 -4.22 -4.96
N SER A 38 11.29 -3.85 -3.68
CA SER A 38 12.40 -3.99 -2.73
C SER A 38 12.66 -5.46 -2.41
N MET A 39 13.92 -5.79 -2.15
CA MET A 39 14.39 -7.12 -1.77
C MET A 39 14.57 -7.23 -0.24
N PRO A 40 14.72 -8.44 0.35
CA PRO A 40 14.99 -8.59 1.78
C PRO A 40 16.20 -7.76 2.25
N PRO A 41 16.16 -7.13 3.43
CA PRO A 41 15.11 -7.21 4.46
C PRO A 41 13.96 -6.20 4.25
N PHE A 42 13.92 -5.52 3.10
CA PHE A 42 12.95 -4.48 2.80
C PHE A 42 11.80 -4.96 1.90
N ASP A 43 11.68 -6.27 1.69
CA ASP A 43 10.66 -6.82 0.81
C ASP A 43 9.23 -6.45 1.28
N SER A 44 8.29 -6.11 0.39
CA SER A 44 8.46 -5.77 -1.05
C SER A 44 8.19 -4.29 -1.33
N LEU A 45 7.23 -3.67 -0.62
CA LEU A 45 6.82 -2.27 -0.79
C LEU A 45 7.36 -1.41 0.36
N ASN A 46 8.65 -1.07 0.28
CA ASN A 46 9.27 -0.13 1.21
C ASN A 46 9.14 1.31 0.69
N LEU A 47 8.60 2.21 1.54
CA LEU A 47 8.37 3.63 1.19
C LEU A 47 9.34 4.58 1.90
N GLY A 48 10.21 4.07 2.79
CA GLY A 48 11.09 4.87 3.64
C GLY A 48 12.45 5.18 2.99
N LEU A 49 12.71 6.46 2.70
CA LEU A 49 13.98 6.91 2.10
C LEU A 49 15.18 6.83 3.05
N SER A 50 14.96 6.71 4.36
CA SER A 50 16.02 6.62 5.38
C SER A 50 16.19 5.20 5.93
N SER A 51 15.65 4.18 5.27
CA SER A 51 15.65 2.79 5.78
C SER A 51 16.94 2.02 5.52
N GLY A 52 17.84 2.53 4.68
CA GLY A 52 19.02 1.79 4.19
C GLY A 52 18.74 0.87 2.99
N ASP A 53 17.58 1.02 2.35
CA ASP A 53 17.23 0.34 1.10
C ASP A 53 17.83 1.06 -0.12
N GLN A 54 17.82 0.42 -1.29
CA GLN A 54 18.19 1.05 -2.55
C GLN A 54 17.20 2.19 -2.85
N GLN A 55 17.71 3.41 -3.05
CA GLN A 55 16.89 4.60 -3.23
C GLN A 55 15.95 4.45 -4.43
N GLU A 56 16.40 3.83 -5.51
CA GLU A 56 15.64 3.58 -6.73
C GLU A 56 14.44 2.65 -6.47
N CYS A 57 14.62 1.61 -5.65
CA CYS A 57 13.53 0.73 -5.23
C CYS A 57 12.49 1.48 -4.41
N VAL A 58 12.92 2.33 -3.47
CA VAL A 58 12.00 3.13 -2.65
C VAL A 58 11.22 4.13 -3.50
N LEU A 59 11.89 4.82 -4.44
CA LEU A 59 11.22 5.74 -5.36
C LEU A 59 10.19 5.01 -6.23
N ARG A 60 10.56 3.85 -6.78
CA ARG A 60 9.64 3.03 -7.56
C ARG A 60 8.44 2.53 -6.74
N ASN A 61 8.66 2.14 -5.49
CA ASN A 61 7.57 1.72 -4.58
C ASN A 61 6.61 2.87 -4.28
N ARG A 62 7.09 4.11 -4.16
CA ARG A 62 6.25 5.29 -3.97
C ARG A 62 5.39 5.57 -5.19
N GLU A 63 5.93 5.41 -6.40
CA GLU A 63 5.15 5.47 -7.65
C GLU A 63 4.07 4.38 -7.68
N ILE A 64 4.43 3.12 -7.38
CA ILE A 64 3.49 1.99 -7.35
C ILE A 64 2.33 2.29 -6.40
N PHE A 65 2.64 2.77 -5.18
CA PHE A 65 1.61 3.05 -4.19
C PHE A 65 0.67 4.19 -4.62
N LEU A 66 1.21 5.27 -5.20
CA LEU A 66 0.41 6.43 -5.63
C LEU A 66 -0.39 6.18 -6.91
N CYS A 67 0.05 5.30 -7.80
CA CYS A 67 -0.72 4.93 -9.00
C CYS A 67 -1.88 3.95 -8.70
N CYS A 68 -1.83 3.25 -7.56
CA CYS A 68 -2.88 2.31 -7.14
C CYS A 68 -3.88 2.90 -6.13
N ALA A 69 -3.63 4.11 -5.64
CA ALA A 69 -4.52 4.86 -4.75
C ALA A 69 -5.43 5.77 -5.58
#